data_AF-A0A524CFT3-F1
#
_entry.id   AF-A0A524CFT3-F1
#
_cell.length_a   1.000
_cell.length_b   1.000
_cell.length_c   1.000
_cell.angle_alpha   90.00
_cell.angle_beta   90.00
_cell.angle_gamma   90.00
#
_symmetry.space_group_name_H-M   'P 1'
#
loop_
_entity.id
_entity.type
_entity.pdbx_description
1 polymer ?
#
loop_
_entity_poly.entity_id
_entity_poly.type
_entity_poly.pdbx_seq_one_letter_code
_entity_poly.pdbx_strand_id
1 'polypeptide(L)'
;MLNEEGMDKQQIVNILNKKLEKDYSYESGFILGSMCTEPLEIGKEVYIDYISKNLGDPGLFQGTADLEDELVADIGKLFRGNNIMGSFT
;
A
#
# COMPACT_ATOMS: atom_id res chain seq x y z
N MET A 1 -25.60 -11.70 -13.68
CA MET A 1 -25.15 -13.08 -13.94
C MET A 1 -23.64 -13.05 -14.06
N LEU A 2 -22.93 -13.99 -13.44
CA LEU A 2 -21.50 -14.18 -13.65
C LEU A 2 -21.30 -14.88 -15.01
N ASN A 3 -20.26 -14.52 -15.75
CA ASN A 3 -19.92 -15.21 -17.01
C ASN A 3 -19.40 -16.62 -16.71
N GLU A 4 -19.69 -17.57 -17.59
CA GLU A 4 -19.21 -18.96 -17.47
C GLU A 4 -17.73 -19.09 -17.86
N GLU A 5 -17.20 -18.17 -18.68
CA GLU A 5 -15.80 -18.13 -19.09
C GLU A 5 -15.09 -16.86 -18.61
N GLY A 6 -13.79 -16.98 -18.37
CA GLY A 6 -12.91 -15.87 -18.00
C GLY A 6 -12.64 -14.92 -19.17
N MET A 7 -12.13 -13.73 -18.83
CA MET A 7 -11.76 -12.70 -19.81
C MET A 7 -10.25 -12.66 -20.00
N ASP A 8 -9.77 -12.28 -21.19
CA ASP A 8 -8.35 -12.06 -21.43
C ASP A 8 -7.78 -10.92 -20.56
N LYS A 9 -6.54 -11.06 -20.12
CA LYS A 9 -5.85 -10.08 -19.27
C LYS A 9 -5.89 -8.68 -19.88
N GLN A 10 -5.62 -8.53 -21.18
CA GLN A 10 -5.57 -7.23 -21.83
C GLN A 10 -6.96 -6.59 -21.87
N GLN A 11 -8.00 -7.38 -22.09
CA GLN A 11 -9.38 -6.90 -22.04
C GLN A 11 -9.73 -6.38 -20.64
N ILE A 12 -9.36 -7.11 -19.59
CA ILE A 12 -9.57 -6.67 -18.19
C ILE A 12 -8.84 -5.36 -17.94
N VAL A 13 -7.55 -5.27 -18.30
CA VAL A 13 -6.75 -4.05 -18.11
C VAL A 13 -7.36 -2.86 -18.86
N ASN A 14 -7.82 -3.05 -20.10
CA ASN A 14 -8.45 -1.98 -20.88
C ASN A 14 -9.76 -1.49 -20.23
N ILE A 15 -10.57 -2.39 -19.68
CA ILE A 15 -11.79 -2.03 -18.96
C ILE A 15 -11.46 -1.22 -17.71
N LEU A 16 -10.43 -1.63 -16.96
CA LEU A 16 -9.99 -0.94 -15.76
C LEU A 16 -9.45 0.46 -16.08
N ASN A 17 -8.54 0.58 -17.05
CA ASN A 17 -8.00 1.87 -17.49
C ASN A 17 -9.12 2.82 -17.91
N LYS A 18 -10.06 2.37 -18.75
CA LYS A 18 -11.18 3.20 -19.19
C LYS A 18 -12.11 3.62 -18.04
N LYS A 19 -12.24 2.80 -16.99
CA LYS A 19 -13.01 3.18 -15.79
C LYS A 19 -12.29 4.22 -14.95
N LEU A 20 -10.97 4.15 -14.86
CA LEU A 20 -10.12 4.99 -14.02
C LEU A 20 -9.64 6.28 -14.72
N GLU A 21 -9.79 6.40 -16.04
CA GLU A 21 -9.49 7.60 -16.84
C GLU A 21 -10.14 8.90 -16.33
N LYS A 22 -11.22 8.79 -15.56
CA LYS A 22 -11.94 9.92 -14.97
C LYS A 22 -11.33 10.43 -13.66
N ASP A 23 -10.41 9.67 -13.07
CA ASP A 23 -9.82 9.98 -11.77
C ASP A 23 -8.66 10.98 -11.95
N TYR A 24 -8.43 11.83 -10.95
CA TYR A 24 -7.30 12.75 -10.97
C TYR A 24 -6.02 12.02 -10.54
N SER A 25 -4.90 12.38 -11.17
CA SER A 25 -3.56 12.00 -10.69
C SER A 25 -3.02 13.03 -9.71
N TYR A 26 -2.27 12.60 -8.70
CA TYR A 26 -1.55 13.49 -7.78
C TYR A 26 -0.53 14.38 -8.51
N GLU A 27 -0.03 13.96 -9.67
CA GLU A 27 0.90 14.72 -10.50
C GLU A 27 0.21 15.72 -11.44
N SER A 28 -1.12 15.67 -11.54
CA SER A 28 -1.87 16.49 -12.50
C SER A 28 -1.95 17.98 -12.15
N GLY A 29 -1.62 18.35 -10.90
CA GLY A 29 -1.77 19.72 -10.39
C GLY A 29 -3.21 20.13 -10.04
N PHE A 30 -4.20 19.27 -10.25
CA PHE A 30 -5.61 19.56 -9.94
C PHE A 30 -6.02 19.20 -8.51
N ILE A 31 -5.27 18.34 -7.83
CA ILE A 31 -5.57 17.92 -6.46
C ILE A 31 -4.95 18.92 -5.47
N LEU A 32 -5.77 19.87 -4.98
CA LEU A 32 -5.31 20.95 -4.10
C LEU A 32 -5.66 20.75 -2.62
N GLY A 33 -6.53 19.78 -2.30
CA GLY A 33 -7.13 19.61 -0.97
C GLY A 33 -6.86 18.24 -0.33
N SER A 34 -5.84 17.51 -0.80
CA SER A 34 -5.48 16.19 -0.24
C SER A 34 -4.30 16.30 0.72
N MET A 35 -4.30 15.48 1.77
CA MET A 35 -3.13 15.24 2.62
C MET A 35 -2.26 14.09 2.10
N CYS A 36 -2.70 13.41 1.04
CA CYS A 36 -1.98 12.35 0.37
C CYS A 36 -1.36 12.84 -0.94
N THR A 37 -0.30 12.15 -1.36
CA THR A 37 0.38 12.36 -2.64
C THR A 37 0.87 11.03 -3.19
N GLU A 38 1.50 11.06 -4.36
CA GLU A 38 2.14 9.90 -4.97
C GLU A 38 3.21 9.30 -4.02
N PRO A 39 3.19 7.98 -3.76
CA PRO A 39 4.20 7.35 -2.93
C PRO A 39 5.57 7.36 -3.62
N LEU A 40 6.63 7.29 -2.83
CA LEU A 40 8.00 7.17 -3.36
C LEU A 40 8.17 5.88 -4.16
N GLU A 41 8.95 5.92 -5.25
CA GLU A 41 9.16 4.77 -6.15
C GLU A 41 9.65 3.51 -5.42
N ILE A 42 10.62 3.66 -4.51
CA ILE A 42 11.11 2.53 -3.70
C ILE A 42 10.00 1.92 -2.82
N GLY A 43 9.04 2.72 -2.36
CA GLY A 43 7.90 2.23 -1.59
C GLY A 43 6.95 1.39 -2.45
N LYS A 44 6.76 1.76 -3.72
CA LYS A 44 5.96 0.98 -4.68
C LYS A 44 6.63 -0.37 -4.99
N GLU A 45 7.94 -0.37 -5.23
CA GLU A 45 8.73 -1.57 -5.51
C GLU A 45 8.63 -2.58 -4.36
N VAL A 46 8.92 -2.14 -3.14
CA VAL A 46 8.82 -2.97 -1.92
C VAL A 46 7.39 -3.47 -1.73
N TYR A 47 6.39 -2.62 -1.90
CA TYR A 47 4.99 -3.03 -1.74
C TYR A 47 4.59 -4.13 -2.73
N ILE A 48 5.01 -4.02 -4.00
CA ILE A 48 4.72 -5.02 -5.03
C ILE A 48 5.42 -6.34 -4.72
N ASP A 49 6.71 -6.30 -4.35
CA ASP A 49 7.51 -7.50 -4.06
C ASP A 49 6.99 -8.27 -2.84
N TYR A 50 6.41 -7.57 -1.85
CA TYR A 50 5.93 -8.15 -0.59
C TYR A 50 4.41 -8.06 -0.40
N ILE A 51 3.65 -7.89 -1.50
CA ILE A 51 2.20 -7.64 -1.47
C ILE A 51 1.38 -8.72 -0.74
N SER A 52 1.91 -9.95 -0.68
CA SER A 52 1.22 -11.11 -0.08
C SER A 52 1.55 -11.33 1.39
N LYS A 53 2.36 -10.47 2.02
CA LYS A 53 2.65 -10.54 3.45
C LYS A 53 1.41 -10.09 4.24
N ASN A 54 1.14 -10.74 5.36
CA ASN A 54 -0.05 -10.45 6.17
C ASN A 54 0.30 -10.42 7.65
N LEU A 55 0.42 -9.23 8.23
CA LEU A 55 0.70 -9.06 9.65
C LEU A 55 -0.47 -9.47 10.57
N GLY A 56 -1.64 -9.80 10.02
CA GLY A 56 -2.69 -10.49 10.79
C GLY A 56 -2.30 -11.91 11.22
N ASP A 57 -1.23 -12.49 10.64
CA ASP A 57 -0.65 -13.76 11.06
C ASP A 57 0.88 -13.65 11.18
N PRO A 58 1.39 -12.96 12.21
CA PRO A 58 2.83 -12.68 12.36
C PRO A 58 3.65 -13.97 12.55
N GLY A 59 3.01 -15.08 12.94
CA GLY A 59 3.60 -16.41 13.03
C GLY A 59 3.98 -17.03 11.67
N LEU A 60 3.55 -16.45 10.55
CA LEU A 60 3.98 -16.82 9.21
C LEU A 60 4.88 -15.76 8.56
N PHE A 61 4.92 -14.54 9.11
CA PHE A 61 5.58 -13.38 8.51
C PHE A 61 6.47 -12.65 9.52
N GLN A 62 7.34 -13.39 10.22
CA GLN A 62 8.17 -12.86 11.31
C GLN A 62 8.98 -11.64 10.90
N GLY A 63 9.67 -11.69 9.75
CA GLY A 63 10.46 -10.56 9.30
C GLY A 63 9.62 -9.32 8.99
N THR A 64 8.34 -9.47 8.64
CA THR A 64 7.43 -8.33 8.47
C THR A 64 7.00 -7.78 9.83
N ALA A 65 6.78 -8.65 10.82
CA ALA A 65 6.47 -8.24 12.19
C ALA A 65 7.65 -7.51 12.85
N ASP A 66 8.87 -8.01 12.66
CA ASP A 66 10.10 -7.36 13.12
C ASP A 66 10.23 -5.94 12.53
N LEU A 67 9.90 -5.76 11.24
CA LEU A 67 9.88 -4.44 10.60
C LEU A 67 8.83 -3.49 11.20
N GLU A 68 7.67 -4.00 11.63
CA GLU A 68 6.65 -3.20 12.32
C GLU A 68 7.17 -2.72 13.68
N ASP A 69 7.79 -3.62 14.45
CA ASP A 69 8.39 -3.29 15.75
C ASP A 69 9.50 -2.25 15.62
N GLU A 70 10.37 -2.39 14.60
CA GLU A 70 11.41 -1.41 14.28
C GLU A 70 10.80 -0.05 13.91
N LEU A 71 9.75 -0.03 13.08
CA LEU A 71 9.06 1.20 12.69
C LEU A 71 8.40 1.91 13.89
N VAL A 72 7.74 1.15 14.77
CA VAL A 72 7.14 1.69 16.01
C VAL A 72 8.24 2.32 16.87
N ALA A 73 9.39 1.65 17.02
CA ALA A 73 10.51 2.20 17.79
C ALA A 73 11.06 3.49 17.18
N ASP A 74 11.18 3.57 15.84
CA ASP A 74 11.67 4.75 15.14
C ASP A 74 10.72 5.94 15.22
N ILE A 75 9.40 5.69 15.16
CA ILE A 75 8.38 6.71 15.41
C ILE A 75 8.45 7.20 16.85
N GLY A 76 8.66 6.29 17.81
CA GLY A 76 8.92 6.65 19.20
C GLY A 76 10.07 7.63 19.34
N LYS A 77 11.22 7.32 18.73
CA LYS A 77 12.39 8.21 18.72
C LYS A 77 12.06 9.56 18.10
N LEU A 78 11.35 9.60 16.96
CA LEU A 78 10.94 10.83 16.28
C LEU A 78 10.12 11.74 17.21
N PHE A 79 9.21 11.17 18.00
CA PHE A 79 8.36 11.89 18.95
C PHE A 79 8.92 11.95 20.38
N ARG A 80 10.19 11.58 20.60
CA ARG A 80 10.86 11.54 21.91
C ARG A 80 10.17 10.64 22.95
N GLY A 81 9.42 9.65 22.48
CA GLY A 81 8.85 8.58 23.30
C GLY A 81 9.82 7.40 23.39
N ASN A 82 9.96 6.84 24.58
CA ASN A 82 10.68 5.58 24.79
C ASN A 82 9.66 4.49 25.15
N ASN A 83 9.91 3.26 24.68
CA ASN A 83 9.08 2.10 24.99
C ASN A 83 7.59 2.31 24.63
N ILE A 84 7.34 2.93 23.48
CA ILE A 84 5.99 3.15 22.98
C ILE A 84 5.44 1.84 22.40
N MET A 85 4.12 1.68 22.47
CA MET A 85 3.40 0.60 21.81
C MET A 85 2.57 1.17 20.66
N GLY A 86 2.50 0.46 19.55
CA GLY A 86 1.77 0.86 18.36
C GLY A 86 1.60 -0.32 17.41
N SER A 87 0.80 -0.11 16.37
CA SER A 87 0.63 -1.07 15.28
C SER A 87 0.23 -0.33 14.00
N PHE A 88 0.59 -0.93 12.87
CA PHE A 88 0.32 -0.53 11.48
C PHE A 88 -0.54 -1.57 10.74
N THR A 89 -1.07 -2.57 11.44
CA THR A 89 -1.97 -3.61 10.90
C THR A 89 -3.45 -3.23 10.94
#